data_AF-A0A7W2TUN7-F1
#
_entry.id   AF-A0A7W2TUN7-F1
#
_cell.length_a   1.000
_cell.length_b   1.000
_cell.length_c   1.000
_cell.angle_alpha   90.00
_cell.angle_beta   90.00
_cell.angle_gamma   90.00
#
_symmetry.space_group_name_H-M   'P 1'
#
loop_
_entity.id
_entity.type
_entity.pdbx_description
1 polymer ?
#
loop_
_entity_poly.entity_id
_entity_poly.type
_entity_poly.pdbx_seq_one_letter_code
_entity_poly.pdbx_strand_id
1 'polypeptide(L)'
;MHDDIGEKGVNVACVPEIESALSKNHADGFLNILSFHSGLEHVHLPGKMDYLFARRISKKVPYIHYGHHPHVPQSYETIDDSHIFYSLGNFCFDDVYSQVSSQPLVTMSEQNKICLIPILNITNNLVHKVELFWFKIGDIAFELLTPEKDNFITTVRNSLVDRALDDFIKERSEILKRHKKKRTASRDLEWYLKRLNIHYLKLALNSRRNAKLYRSNFVNYLKA
;
A
#
# COMPACT_ATOMS: atom_id res chain seq x y z
N MET A 1 -2.72 -6.48 22.61
CA MET A 1 -2.98 -7.31 21.42
C MET A 1 -2.05 -8.49 21.53
N HIS A 2 -2.60 -9.67 21.81
CA HIS A 2 -1.85 -10.92 21.79
C HIS A 2 -1.59 -11.25 20.32
N ASP A 3 -0.33 -11.14 19.90
CA ASP A 3 0.10 -11.54 18.57
C ASP A 3 0.27 -13.06 18.60
N ASP A 4 -0.84 -13.78 18.40
CA ASP A 4 -0.85 -15.20 18.12
C ASP A 4 -0.31 -15.41 16.70
N ILE A 5 0.93 -15.91 16.65
CA ILE A 5 1.63 -16.19 15.41
C ILE A 5 1.16 -17.56 14.94
N GLY A 6 0.13 -17.57 14.08
CA GLY A 6 -0.55 -18.74 13.52
C GLY A 6 -1.48 -19.38 14.56
N GLU A 7 -2.81 -19.23 14.49
CA GLU A 7 -3.66 -19.79 13.44
C GLU A 7 -4.68 -18.82 12.82
N LYS A 8 -4.92 -17.64 13.41
CA LYS A 8 -5.81 -16.60 12.83
C LYS A 8 -5.37 -15.23 13.31
N GLY A 9 -4.61 -14.46 12.52
CA GLY A 9 -4.28 -13.09 12.96
C GLY A 9 -3.48 -12.22 12.02
N VAL A 10 -2.34 -12.69 11.49
CA VAL A 10 -1.54 -11.91 10.52
C VAL A 10 -0.87 -12.87 9.53
N ASN A 11 -1.34 -12.88 8.28
CA ASN A 11 -0.70 -13.64 7.21
C ASN A 11 0.56 -12.89 6.75
N VAL A 12 1.74 -13.37 7.14
CA VAL A 12 3.00 -12.81 6.64
C VAL A 12 3.10 -13.15 5.17
N ALA A 13 3.12 -12.14 4.30
CA ALA A 13 3.27 -12.33 2.87
C ALA A 13 4.49 -13.22 2.54
N CYS A 14 4.22 -14.44 2.10
CA CYS A 14 5.20 -15.42 1.69
C CYS A 14 5.16 -15.56 0.17
N VAL A 15 6.16 -15.01 -0.51
CA VAL A 15 6.14 -14.90 -1.99
C VAL A 15 5.96 -16.27 -2.67
N PRO A 16 6.68 -17.34 -2.28
CA PRO A 16 6.51 -18.66 -2.91
C PRO A 16 5.12 -19.26 -2.73
N GLU A 17 4.51 -19.09 -1.55
CA GLU A 17 3.16 -19.60 -1.27
C GLU A 17 2.11 -18.85 -2.08
N ILE A 18 2.23 -17.52 -2.17
CA ILE A 18 1.34 -16.70 -2.99
C ILE A 18 1.50 -17.09 -4.47
N GLU A 19 2.73 -17.19 -4.97
CA GLU A 19 2.99 -17.62 -6.35
C GLU A 19 2.38 -18.98 -6.64
N SER A 20 2.60 -19.97 -5.76
CA SER A 20 2.06 -21.32 -5.93
C SER A 20 0.53 -21.31 -5.91
N ALA A 21 -0.09 -20.57 -5.00
CA ALA A 21 -1.55 -20.46 -4.90
C ALA A 21 -2.16 -19.82 -6.16
N LEU A 22 -1.60 -18.71 -6.63
CA LEU A 22 -2.10 -18.02 -7.83
C LEU A 22 -1.88 -18.85 -9.10
N SER A 23 -0.74 -19.55 -9.22
CA SER A 23 -0.49 -20.47 -10.32
C SER A 23 -1.47 -21.65 -10.34
N LYS A 24 -1.75 -22.24 -9.16
CA LYS A 24 -2.73 -23.32 -9.05
C LYS A 24 -4.13 -22.84 -9.44
N ASN A 25 -4.58 -21.72 -8.85
CA ASN A 25 -5.89 -21.13 -9.17
C ASN A 25 -6.05 -20.84 -10.66
N HIS A 26 -4.99 -20.34 -11.31
CA HIS A 26 -5.00 -20.07 -12.74
C HIS A 26 -5.14 -21.37 -13.55
N ALA A 27 -4.40 -22.42 -13.21
CA ALA A 27 -4.50 -23.73 -13.85
C ALA A 27 -5.89 -24.37 -13.69
N ASP A 28 -6.53 -24.13 -12.54
CA ASP A 28 -7.90 -24.57 -12.26
C ASP A 28 -8.96 -23.69 -12.96
N GLY A 29 -8.55 -22.66 -13.72
CA GLY A 29 -9.44 -21.81 -14.51
C GLY A 29 -10.10 -20.68 -13.72
N PHE A 30 -9.54 -20.24 -12.60
CA PHE A 30 -10.03 -19.09 -11.83
C PHE A 30 -9.38 -17.77 -12.23
N LEU A 31 -10.12 -16.68 -12.10
CA LEU A 31 -9.57 -15.33 -12.08
C LEU A 31 -8.91 -15.03 -10.73
N ASN A 32 -7.63 -14.70 -10.77
CA ASN A 32 -6.88 -14.31 -9.58
C ASN A 32 -7.12 -12.85 -9.20
N ILE A 33 -7.58 -12.61 -7.97
CA ILE A 33 -7.67 -11.28 -7.36
C ILE A 33 -6.92 -11.32 -6.02
N LEU A 34 -5.83 -10.56 -5.92
CA LEU A 34 -4.97 -10.51 -4.74
C LEU A 34 -5.18 -9.20 -3.98
N SER A 35 -5.79 -9.27 -2.80
CA SER A 35 -5.81 -8.16 -1.84
C SER A 35 -4.49 -8.12 -1.07
N PHE A 36 -3.77 -7.00 -1.14
CA PHE A 36 -2.42 -6.89 -0.59
C PHE A 36 -2.25 -5.65 0.30
N HIS A 37 -2.13 -5.87 1.61
CA HIS A 37 -1.91 -4.82 2.60
C HIS A 37 -0.42 -4.46 2.69
N SER A 38 0.01 -3.40 2.02
CA SER A 38 1.45 -3.06 1.92
C SER A 38 1.73 -1.58 1.65
N GLY A 39 3.00 -1.19 1.69
CA GLY A 39 3.43 0.19 1.47
C GLY A 39 3.60 0.98 2.78
N LEU A 40 3.69 2.30 2.65
CA LEU A 40 3.89 3.20 3.80
C LEU A 40 2.81 4.27 3.80
N GLU A 41 2.23 4.51 4.98
CA GLU A 41 1.23 5.55 5.21
C GLU A 41 1.67 6.90 4.64
N HIS A 42 0.73 7.56 3.94
CA HIS A 42 0.86 8.90 3.35
C HIS A 42 1.94 9.03 2.27
N VAL A 43 2.42 7.92 1.69
CA VAL A 43 3.36 7.94 0.57
C VAL A 43 2.70 7.44 -0.70
N HIS A 44 2.57 8.34 -1.68
CA HIS A 44 1.87 8.12 -2.96
C HIS A 44 2.68 7.36 -4.02
N LEU A 45 3.93 7.00 -3.71
CA LEU A 45 4.72 6.06 -4.51
C LEU A 45 4.65 4.67 -3.87
N PRO A 46 4.72 3.56 -4.62
CA PRO A 46 4.86 2.23 -4.03
C PRO A 46 6.26 1.99 -3.45
N GLY A 47 6.41 0.99 -2.57
CA GLY A 47 7.71 0.53 -2.11
C GLY A 47 8.45 -0.27 -3.20
N LYS A 48 9.80 -0.28 -3.16
CA LYS A 48 10.61 -1.06 -4.12
C LYS A 48 10.19 -2.53 -4.17
N MET A 49 10.03 -3.15 -3.01
CA MET A 49 9.72 -4.57 -2.94
C MET A 49 8.27 -4.84 -3.35
N ASP A 50 7.32 -3.97 -3.02
CA ASP A 50 5.92 -4.09 -3.43
C ASP A 50 5.80 -3.98 -4.96
N TYR A 51 6.51 -3.02 -5.56
CA TYR A 51 6.65 -2.87 -7.02
C TYR A 51 7.23 -4.12 -7.68
N LEU A 52 8.35 -4.63 -7.18
CA LEU A 52 8.99 -5.82 -7.73
C LEU A 52 8.12 -7.07 -7.58
N PHE A 53 7.45 -7.20 -6.43
CA PHE A 53 6.52 -8.29 -6.17
C PHE A 53 5.37 -8.28 -7.16
N ALA A 54 4.66 -7.16 -7.30
CA ALA A 54 3.47 -7.09 -8.13
C ALA A 54 3.79 -7.41 -9.61
N ARG A 55 4.89 -6.87 -10.13
CA ARG A 55 5.37 -7.15 -11.49
C ARG A 55 5.96 -8.57 -11.66
N ARG A 56 6.42 -9.20 -10.58
CA ARG A 56 6.90 -10.59 -10.63
C ARG A 56 5.72 -11.56 -10.77
N ILE A 57 4.65 -11.34 -10.01
CA ILE A 57 3.43 -12.15 -10.11
C ILE A 57 2.82 -12.04 -11.52
N SER A 58 2.76 -10.82 -12.09
CA SER A 58 2.17 -10.62 -13.43
C SER A 58 2.89 -11.41 -14.53
N LYS A 59 4.21 -11.62 -14.38
CA LYS A 59 5.00 -12.45 -15.31
C LYS A 59 4.73 -13.95 -15.18
N LYS A 60 4.07 -14.40 -14.10
CA LYS A 60 3.77 -15.81 -13.85
C LYS A 60 2.34 -16.16 -14.23
N VAL A 61 1.38 -15.31 -13.84
CA VAL A 61 -0.04 -15.50 -14.13
C VAL A 61 -0.75 -14.15 -14.28
N PRO A 62 -1.78 -14.08 -15.14
CA PRO A 62 -2.74 -12.98 -15.13
C PRO A 62 -3.42 -12.86 -13.76
N TYR A 63 -3.46 -11.64 -13.22
CA TYR A 63 -4.17 -11.36 -11.97
C TYR A 63 -4.50 -9.89 -11.79
N ILE A 64 -5.43 -9.62 -10.88
CA ILE A 64 -5.74 -8.27 -10.40
C ILE A 64 -5.06 -8.09 -9.04
N HIS A 65 -4.12 -7.15 -8.93
CA HIS A 65 -3.51 -6.73 -7.67
C HIS A 65 -4.31 -5.58 -7.06
N TYR A 66 -4.94 -5.82 -5.92
CA TYR A 66 -5.66 -4.81 -5.14
C TYR A 66 -4.84 -4.43 -3.90
N GLY A 67 -4.05 -3.37 -4.02
CA GLY A 67 -3.24 -2.84 -2.93
C GLY A 67 -3.99 -1.85 -2.03
N HIS A 68 -3.66 -1.86 -0.75
CA HIS A 68 -4.19 -0.94 0.28
C HIS A 68 -3.20 -0.83 1.45
N HIS A 69 -3.46 0.10 2.39
CA HIS A 69 -2.65 0.52 3.56
C HIS A 69 -2.04 1.94 3.49
N PRO A 70 -1.53 2.45 2.34
CA PRO A 70 -0.88 3.76 2.33
C PRO A 70 -1.82 4.93 2.67
N HIS A 71 -3.14 4.72 2.68
CA HIS A 71 -4.18 5.74 2.88
C HIS A 71 -4.13 6.88 1.86
N VAL A 72 -3.37 6.71 0.77
CA VAL A 72 -3.30 7.61 -0.38
C VAL A 72 -3.27 6.75 -1.65
N PRO A 73 -3.85 7.21 -2.77
CA PRO A 73 -3.74 6.52 -4.04
C PRO A 73 -2.29 6.41 -4.49
N GLN A 74 -1.97 5.30 -5.11
CA GLN A 74 -0.70 5.06 -5.79
C GLN A 74 -0.99 4.68 -7.25
N SER A 75 0.05 4.63 -8.07
CA SER A 75 -0.10 4.38 -9.51
C SER A 75 -0.83 3.07 -9.81
N TYR A 76 -1.39 3.03 -11.02
CA TYR A 76 -1.98 1.85 -11.62
C TYR A 76 -1.16 1.45 -12.85
N GLU A 77 -0.95 0.15 -13.04
CA GLU A 77 -0.25 -0.40 -14.20
C GLU A 77 -1.06 -1.51 -14.85
N THR A 78 -0.96 -1.64 -16.17
CA THR A 78 -1.40 -2.83 -16.92
C THR A 78 -0.15 -3.48 -17.48
N ILE A 79 0.06 -4.75 -17.15
CA ILE A 79 1.21 -5.54 -17.61
C ILE A 79 0.65 -6.87 -18.10
N ASP A 80 0.75 -7.11 -19.40
CA ASP A 80 0.06 -8.22 -20.06
C ASP A 80 -1.44 -8.20 -19.67
N ASP A 81 -1.99 -9.33 -19.25
CA ASP A 81 -3.38 -9.45 -18.78
C ASP A 81 -3.54 -9.13 -17.27
N SER A 82 -2.52 -8.55 -16.63
CA SER A 82 -2.56 -8.19 -15.21
C SER A 82 -2.86 -6.71 -14.98
N HIS A 83 -3.66 -6.44 -13.96
CA HIS A 83 -4.07 -5.11 -13.55
C HIS A 83 -3.57 -4.82 -12.14
N ILE A 84 -2.63 -3.87 -12.02
CA ILE A 84 -1.90 -3.63 -10.76
C ILE A 84 -2.29 -2.29 -10.16
N PHE A 85 -3.06 -2.32 -9.08
CA PHE A 85 -3.40 -1.13 -8.28
C PHE A 85 -2.58 -1.15 -6.99
N TYR A 86 -1.52 -0.35 -6.88
CA TYR A 86 -0.66 -0.41 -5.68
C TYR A 86 -1.32 0.12 -4.40
N SER A 87 -2.22 1.09 -4.55
CA SER A 87 -3.08 1.58 -3.47
C SER A 87 -4.25 2.34 -4.07
N LEU A 88 -5.47 2.01 -3.66
CA LEU A 88 -6.68 2.76 -4.03
C LEU A 88 -6.89 4.02 -3.18
N GLY A 89 -6.09 4.21 -2.12
CA GLY A 89 -6.32 5.24 -1.12
C GLY A 89 -7.37 4.83 -0.10
N ASN A 90 -8.16 5.81 0.35
CA ASN A 90 -9.23 5.59 1.31
C ASN A 90 -10.57 5.38 0.58
N PHE A 91 -11.54 4.72 1.19
CA PHE A 91 -12.93 4.77 0.74
C PHE A 91 -13.78 4.89 2.01
N CYS A 92 -14.56 5.96 2.13
CA CYS A 92 -15.35 6.24 3.34
C CYS A 92 -14.51 6.16 4.63
N PHE A 93 -13.44 6.96 4.69
CA PHE A 93 -12.56 7.04 5.87
C PHE A 93 -12.74 8.41 6.53
N ASP A 94 -12.58 8.46 7.84
CA ASP A 94 -12.70 9.68 8.65
C ASP A 94 -11.42 9.91 9.45
N ASP A 95 -11.32 11.09 10.05
CA ASP A 95 -10.33 11.39 11.05
C ASP A 95 -10.37 10.36 12.19
N VAL A 96 -9.20 10.00 12.72
CA VAL A 96 -9.12 9.03 13.80
C VAL A 96 -9.30 9.75 15.13
N TYR A 97 -10.37 9.45 15.85
CA TYR A 97 -10.64 10.02 17.17
C TYR A 97 -10.17 9.07 18.29
N SER A 98 -9.81 9.66 19.44
CA SER A 98 -9.51 8.91 20.66
C SER A 98 -10.59 9.20 21.70
N GLN A 99 -10.81 8.28 22.65
CA GLN A 99 -11.80 8.50 23.72
C GLN A 99 -11.43 9.63 24.69
N VAL A 100 -10.21 10.17 24.60
CA VAL A 100 -9.64 11.12 25.57
C VAL A 100 -9.75 12.57 25.10
N SER A 101 -10.06 12.81 23.82
CA SER A 101 -10.08 14.13 23.22
C SER A 101 -11.18 14.24 22.18
N SER A 102 -11.89 15.38 22.16
CA SER A 102 -12.84 15.71 21.09
C SER A 102 -12.15 16.14 19.80
N GLN A 103 -10.84 16.40 19.84
CA GLN A 103 -10.02 16.66 18.66
C GLN A 103 -9.48 15.33 18.10
N PRO A 104 -9.38 15.20 16.77
CA PRO A 104 -8.87 13.99 16.13
C PRO A 104 -7.40 13.74 16.49
N LEU A 105 -7.07 12.48 16.76
CA LEU A 105 -5.71 11.98 16.93
C LEU A 105 -4.94 12.01 15.62
N VAL A 106 -5.62 11.75 14.50
CA VAL A 106 -5.06 11.85 13.14
C VAL A 106 -6.10 12.52 12.24
N THR A 107 -5.73 13.65 11.65
CA THR A 107 -6.53 14.32 10.62
C THR A 107 -6.08 13.92 9.22
N MET A 108 -7.05 13.62 8.35
CA MET A 108 -6.79 13.32 6.95
C MET A 108 -6.21 14.54 6.24
N SER A 109 -5.06 14.36 5.58
CA SER A 109 -4.55 15.36 4.65
C SER A 109 -5.39 15.43 3.38
N GLU A 110 -5.24 16.50 2.59
CA GLU A 110 -5.89 16.63 1.27
C GLU A 110 -5.62 15.42 0.37
N GLN A 111 -4.41 14.85 0.42
CA GLN A 111 -4.07 13.65 -0.35
C GLN A 111 -4.75 12.39 0.19
N ASN A 112 -4.99 12.30 1.50
CA ASN A 112 -5.71 11.17 2.12
C ASN A 112 -7.20 11.17 1.78
N LYS A 113 -7.75 12.35 1.46
CA LYS A 113 -9.13 12.51 1.01
C LYS A 113 -9.29 12.11 -0.46
N ILE A 114 -8.24 12.02 -1.26
CA ILE A 114 -8.31 11.59 -2.67
C ILE A 114 -8.29 10.07 -2.74
N CYS A 115 -9.13 9.50 -3.60
CA CYS A 115 -9.44 8.08 -3.65
C CYS A 115 -9.64 7.64 -5.10
N LEU A 116 -9.38 6.35 -5.38
CA LEU A 116 -9.52 5.74 -6.70
C LEU A 116 -10.47 4.53 -6.63
N ILE A 117 -11.50 4.51 -7.46
CA ILE A 117 -12.39 3.36 -7.68
C ILE A 117 -12.14 2.84 -9.10
N PRO A 118 -11.50 1.68 -9.26
CA PRO A 118 -11.44 1.01 -10.54
C PRO A 118 -12.72 0.22 -10.80
N ILE A 119 -13.31 0.39 -11.97
CA ILE A 119 -14.43 -0.42 -12.47
C ILE A 119 -13.86 -1.35 -13.54
N LEU A 120 -13.97 -2.66 -13.29
CA LEU A 120 -13.44 -3.71 -14.17
C LEU A 120 -14.59 -4.44 -14.85
N ASN A 121 -14.56 -4.49 -16.18
CA ASN A 121 -15.47 -5.32 -16.96
C ASN A 121 -14.81 -6.66 -17.24
N ILE A 122 -15.38 -7.73 -16.67
CA ILE A 122 -14.77 -9.06 -16.63
C ILE A 122 -15.67 -10.06 -17.35
N THR A 123 -15.13 -10.77 -18.33
CA THR A 123 -15.81 -11.86 -19.03
C THR A 123 -14.83 -13.01 -19.21
N ASN A 124 -15.25 -14.25 -18.95
CA ASN A 124 -14.41 -15.45 -19.09
C ASN A 124 -13.04 -15.32 -18.40
N ASN A 125 -13.02 -14.77 -17.17
CA ASN A 125 -11.81 -14.50 -16.38
C ASN A 125 -10.80 -13.52 -17.01
N LEU A 126 -11.20 -12.75 -18.01
CA LEU A 126 -10.40 -11.73 -18.64
C LEU A 126 -11.02 -10.36 -18.39
N VAL A 127 -10.16 -9.37 -18.12
CA VAL A 127 -10.58 -7.98 -17.94
C VAL A 127 -10.49 -7.28 -19.30
N HIS A 128 -11.64 -6.89 -19.84
CA HIS A 128 -11.70 -6.26 -21.17
C HIS A 128 -11.57 -4.74 -21.11
N LYS A 129 -11.98 -4.14 -19.99
CA LYS A 129 -11.98 -2.69 -19.82
C LYS A 129 -11.81 -2.35 -18.35
N VAL A 130 -10.94 -1.38 -18.08
CA VAL A 130 -10.74 -0.77 -16.77
C VAL A 130 -11.04 0.72 -16.86
N GLU A 131 -11.97 1.19 -16.04
CA GLU A 131 -12.30 2.61 -15.90
C GLU A 131 -11.90 3.09 -14.51
N LEU A 132 -11.22 4.24 -14.44
CA LEU A 132 -10.68 4.77 -13.19
C LEU A 132 -11.50 5.99 -12.76
N PHE A 133 -12.25 5.86 -11.67
CA PHE A 133 -13.02 6.93 -11.08
C PHE A 133 -12.28 7.53 -9.90
N TRP A 134 -11.93 8.81 -10.02
CA TRP A 134 -11.27 9.54 -8.96
C TRP A 134 -12.29 10.38 -8.22
N PHE A 135 -12.23 10.35 -6.89
CA PHE A 135 -13.07 11.19 -6.08
C PHE A 135 -12.32 11.69 -4.86
N LYS A 136 -12.85 12.74 -4.25
CA LYS A 136 -12.38 13.31 -3.00
C LYS A 136 -13.45 13.22 -1.93
N ILE A 137 -13.06 12.84 -0.72
CA ILE A 137 -13.90 12.93 0.48
C ILE A 137 -14.03 14.41 0.85
N GLY A 138 -15.20 14.98 0.57
CA GLY A 138 -15.61 16.30 1.08
C GLY A 138 -16.35 16.18 2.40
N ASP A 139 -16.64 17.32 3.03
CA ASP A 139 -17.23 17.35 4.38
C ASP A 139 -18.69 16.87 4.41
N ILE A 140 -19.42 17.04 3.30
CA ILE A 140 -20.84 16.69 3.17
C ILE A 140 -21.08 15.61 2.10
N ALA A 141 -20.28 15.62 1.02
CA ALA A 141 -20.44 14.74 -0.12
C ALA A 141 -19.09 14.40 -0.76
N PHE A 142 -19.07 13.34 -1.56
CA PHE A 142 -17.94 13.03 -2.43
C PHE A 142 -17.90 13.98 -3.62
N GLU A 143 -16.72 14.50 -3.92
CA GLU A 143 -16.47 15.33 -5.09
C GLU A 143 -15.82 14.47 -6.18
N LEU A 144 -16.43 14.39 -7.36
CA LEU A 144 -15.82 13.70 -8.49
C LEU A 144 -14.65 14.53 -9.03
N LEU A 145 -13.50 13.89 -9.22
CA LEU A 145 -12.30 14.54 -9.73
C LEU A 145 -12.01 14.09 -11.16
N THR A 146 -11.65 15.05 -12.01
CA THR A 146 -11.10 14.78 -13.34
C THR A 146 -9.57 14.80 -13.28
N PRO A 147 -8.87 13.74 -13.69
CA PRO A 147 -7.41 13.66 -13.60
C PRO A 147 -6.65 14.85 -14.19
N GLU A 148 -7.18 15.46 -15.25
CA GLU A 148 -6.56 16.58 -15.98
C GLU A 148 -6.58 17.89 -15.19
N LYS A 149 -7.43 17.99 -14.16
CA LYS A 149 -7.58 19.20 -13.35
C LYS A 149 -6.97 19.09 -11.95
N ASP A 150 -6.40 17.93 -11.60
CA ASP A 150 -5.78 17.69 -10.31
C ASP A 150 -4.31 17.29 -10.46
N ASN A 151 -3.43 18.13 -9.91
CA ASN A 151 -1.98 17.95 -9.98
C ASN A 151 -1.50 16.69 -9.25
N PHE A 152 -2.16 16.31 -8.16
CA PHE A 152 -1.80 15.12 -7.40
C PHE A 152 -2.18 13.86 -8.16
N ILE A 153 -3.38 13.81 -8.74
CA ILE A 153 -3.79 12.69 -9.60
C ILE A 153 -2.86 12.56 -10.80
N THR A 154 -2.51 13.68 -11.45
CA THR A 154 -1.55 13.68 -12.57
C THR A 154 -0.20 13.12 -12.14
N THR A 155 0.29 13.52 -10.95
CA THR A 155 1.55 13.01 -10.38
C THR A 155 1.47 11.52 -10.11
N VAL A 156 0.39 11.03 -9.50
CA VAL A 156 0.19 9.60 -9.23
C VAL A 156 0.11 8.80 -10.52
N ARG A 157 -0.62 9.28 -11.53
CA ARG A 157 -0.73 8.58 -12.83
C ARG A 157 0.62 8.44 -13.53
N ASN A 158 1.43 9.50 -13.51
CA ASN A 158 2.70 9.53 -14.21
C ASN A 158 3.88 8.99 -13.37
N SER A 159 3.62 8.55 -12.14
CA SER A 159 4.70 8.23 -11.19
C SER A 159 5.54 7.01 -11.58
N LEU A 160 4.97 6.10 -12.41
CA LEU A 160 5.63 4.89 -12.92
C LEU A 160 5.70 4.80 -14.46
N VAL A 161 5.01 5.69 -15.20
CA VAL A 161 4.94 5.65 -16.66
C VAL A 161 6.27 6.07 -17.26
N ASP A 162 6.88 5.21 -18.10
CA ASP A 162 8.16 5.45 -18.78
C ASP A 162 9.33 5.85 -17.86
N ARG A 163 9.27 5.44 -16.59
CA ARG A 163 10.31 5.75 -15.59
C ARG A 163 11.15 4.54 -15.24
N ALA A 164 12.45 4.75 -15.13
CA ALA A 164 13.34 3.74 -14.57
C ALA A 164 13.05 3.54 -13.08
N LEU A 165 13.21 2.30 -12.61
CA LEU A 165 13.00 1.94 -11.19
C LEU A 165 13.82 2.84 -10.25
N ASP A 166 15.06 3.15 -10.60
CA ASP A 166 15.94 3.94 -9.74
C ASP A 166 15.48 5.39 -9.60
N ASP A 167 14.79 5.95 -10.60
CA ASP A 167 14.34 7.35 -10.58
C ASP A 167 13.23 7.56 -9.56
N PHE A 168 12.17 6.74 -9.60
CA PHE A 168 11.07 6.90 -8.65
C PHE A 168 11.45 6.44 -7.24
N ILE A 169 12.41 5.50 -7.10
CA ILE A 169 12.93 5.11 -5.79
C ILE A 169 13.77 6.23 -5.15
N LYS A 170 14.52 6.99 -5.96
CA LYS A 170 15.21 8.19 -5.49
C LYS A 170 14.21 9.23 -5.00
N GLU A 171 13.18 9.51 -5.78
CA GLU A 171 12.10 10.43 -5.39
C GLU A 171 11.40 10.00 -4.09
N ARG A 172 11.03 8.71 -4.00
CA ARG A 172 10.49 8.11 -2.78
C ARG A 172 11.41 8.33 -1.59
N SER A 173 12.71 8.12 -1.76
CA SER A 173 13.69 8.28 -0.68
C SER A 173 13.72 9.72 -0.14
N GLU A 174 13.57 10.73 -1.00
CA GLU A 174 13.47 12.13 -0.58
C GLU A 174 12.14 12.45 0.13
N ILE A 175 11.03 11.85 -0.30
CA ILE A 175 9.74 11.90 0.43
C ILE A 175 9.91 11.33 1.85
N LEU A 176 10.52 10.15 1.97
CA LEU A 176 10.75 9.49 3.26
C LEU A 176 11.66 10.29 4.20
N LYS A 177 12.72 10.92 3.67
CA LYS A 177 13.59 11.81 4.45
C LYS A 177 12.80 12.98 5.04
N ARG A 178 11.92 13.62 4.25
CA ARG A 178 11.06 14.72 4.70
C ARG A 178 10.09 14.27 5.79
N HIS A 179 9.39 13.14 5.60
CA HIS A 179 8.51 12.59 6.63
C HIS A 179 9.25 12.24 7.92
N LYS A 180 10.42 11.60 7.80
CA LYS A 180 11.25 11.24 8.96
C LYS A 180 11.67 12.49 9.73
N LYS A 181 12.15 13.53 9.04
CA LYS A 181 12.54 14.81 9.65
C LYS A 181 11.38 15.44 10.42
N LYS A 182 10.18 15.49 9.83
CA LYS A 182 8.97 15.99 10.51
C LYS A 182 8.62 15.16 11.74
N ARG A 183 8.69 13.83 11.65
CA ARG A 183 8.35 12.91 12.75
C ARG A 183 9.36 12.88 13.90
N THR A 184 10.62 13.22 13.63
CA THR A 184 11.67 13.26 14.65
C THR A 184 11.84 14.64 15.28
N ALA A 185 11.30 15.70 14.66
CA ALA A 185 11.45 17.07 15.15
C ALA A 185 10.87 17.30 16.56
N SER A 186 9.84 16.53 16.94
CA SER A 186 9.18 16.62 18.25
C SER A 186 9.71 15.63 19.30
N ARG A 187 10.84 14.97 19.05
CA ARG A 187 11.41 13.96 19.97
C ARG A 187 12.48 14.60 20.85
N ASP A 188 12.12 14.89 22.09
CA ASP A 188 13.03 15.35 23.15
C ASP A 188 13.45 14.20 24.08
N LEU A 189 14.28 14.50 25.08
CA LEU A 189 14.75 13.53 26.07
C LEU A 189 13.58 12.90 26.84
N GLU A 190 12.58 13.70 27.21
CA GLU A 190 11.39 13.24 27.92
C GLU A 190 10.59 12.23 27.09
N TRP A 191 10.46 12.44 25.78
CA TRP A 191 9.83 11.53 24.84
C TRP A 191 10.51 10.15 24.83
N TYR A 192 11.84 10.11 24.91
CA TYR A 192 12.61 8.86 24.99
C TYR A 192 12.47 8.20 26.36
N LEU A 193 12.59 8.96 27.45
CA LEU A 193 12.46 8.43 28.82
C LEU A 193 11.09 7.77 29.04
N LYS A 194 9.99 8.40 28.57
CA LYS A 194 8.63 7.81 28.61
C LYS A 194 8.53 6.47 27.87
N ARG A 195 9.45 6.18 26.95
CA ARG A 195 9.48 4.97 26.12
C ARG A 195 10.53 3.95 26.55
N LEU A 196 11.28 4.20 27.62
CA LEU A 196 12.17 3.22 28.24
C LEU A 196 11.40 2.31 29.20
N ASN A 197 10.43 1.56 28.67
CA ASN A 197 9.67 0.59 29.45
C ASN A 197 9.53 -0.75 28.72
N ILE A 198 9.10 -1.77 29.45
CA ILE A 198 9.03 -3.14 28.93
C ILE A 198 8.07 -3.29 27.73
N HIS A 199 7.03 -2.46 27.65
CA HIS A 199 6.11 -2.48 26.52
C HIS A 199 6.80 -2.06 25.22
N TYR A 200 7.54 -0.95 25.23
CA TYR A 200 8.31 -0.53 24.05
C TYR A 200 9.49 -1.44 23.73
N LEU A 201 10.10 -2.08 24.75
CA LEU A 201 11.10 -3.13 24.53
C LEU A 201 10.50 -4.32 23.77
N LYS A 202 9.32 -4.80 24.18
CA LYS A 202 8.58 -5.87 23.48
C LYS A 202 8.26 -5.47 22.04
N LEU A 203 7.75 -4.25 21.81
CA LEU A 203 7.50 -3.74 20.46
C LEU A 203 8.77 -3.72 19.60
N ALA A 204 9.90 -3.29 20.16
CA ALA A 204 11.18 -3.29 19.44
C ALA A 204 11.67 -4.70 19.09
N LEU A 205 11.50 -5.67 20.00
CA LEU A 205 11.83 -7.07 19.74
C LEU A 205 10.91 -7.68 18.66
N ASN A 206 9.59 -7.43 18.74
CA ASN A 206 8.63 -7.86 17.72
C ASN A 206 8.95 -7.25 16.35
N SER A 207 9.29 -5.96 16.30
CA SER A 207 9.70 -5.28 15.07
C SER A 207 10.94 -5.93 14.44
N ARG A 208 11.95 -6.32 15.23
CA ARG A 208 13.14 -7.05 14.74
C ARG A 208 12.78 -8.43 14.22
N ARG A 209 11.90 -9.17 14.91
CA ARG A 209 11.42 -10.48 14.46
C ARG A 209 10.66 -10.35 13.12
N ASN A 210 9.74 -9.39 13.02
CA ASN A 210 8.97 -9.14 11.81
C ASN A 210 9.87 -8.72 10.64
N ALA A 211 10.90 -7.91 10.90
CA ALA A 211 11.89 -7.55 9.88
C ALA A 211 12.67 -8.77 9.37
N LYS A 212 13.00 -9.74 10.24
CA LYS A 212 13.64 -11.00 9.85
C LYS A 212 12.72 -11.84 8.97
N LEU A 213 11.45 -12.00 9.35
CA LEU A 213 10.44 -12.74 8.58
C LEU A 213 10.18 -12.10 7.22
N TYR A 214 10.00 -10.78 7.18
CA TYR A 214 9.87 -10.02 5.93
C TYR A 214 11.10 -10.23 5.02
N ARG A 215 12.30 -10.23 5.59
CA ARG A 215 13.51 -10.47 4.80
C ARG A 215 13.56 -11.88 4.22
N SER A 216 13.26 -12.91 5.03
CA SER A 216 13.32 -14.30 4.57
C SER A 216 12.22 -14.62 3.56
N ASN A 217 10.98 -14.19 3.82
CA ASN A 217 9.80 -14.64 3.07
C ASN A 217 9.44 -13.72 1.89
N PHE A 218 9.98 -12.50 1.87
CA PHE A 218 9.66 -11.50 0.85
C PHE A 218 10.91 -10.98 0.15
N VAL A 219 11.84 -10.36 0.88
CA VAL A 219 12.98 -9.67 0.25
C VAL A 219 13.94 -10.60 -0.45
N ASN A 220 14.33 -11.70 0.19
CA ASN A 220 15.31 -12.62 -0.37
C ASN A 220 14.78 -13.33 -1.62
N TYR A 221 13.49 -13.69 -1.63
CA TYR A 221 12.85 -14.32 -2.79
C TYR A 221 12.72 -13.40 -4.00
N LEU A 222 12.51 -12.11 -3.79
CA LEU A 222 12.39 -11.14 -4.89
C LEU A 222 13.75 -10.69 -5.45
N LYS A 223 14.85 -11.00 -4.75
CA LYS A 223 16.22 -10.75 -5.20
C LYS A 223 16.89 -11.96 -5.84
N ALA A 224 16.29 -13.14 -5.68
CA ALA A 224 16.70 -14.40 -6.28
C ALA A 224 16.09 -14.54 -7.68
#